data_AF-A0A243QEU5-F1
#
_entry.id   AF-A0A243QEU5-F1
#
_cell.length_a   1.000
_cell.length_b   1.000
_cell.length_c   1.000
_cell.angle_alpha   90.00
_cell.angle_beta   90.00
_cell.angle_gamma   90.00
#
_symmetry.space_group_name_H-M   'P 1'
#
loop_
_entity.id
_entity.type
_entity.pdbx_description
1 polymer ?
#
loop_
_entity_poly.entity_id
_entity_poly.type
_entity_poly.pdbx_seq_one_letter_code
_entity_poly.pdbx_strand_id
1 'polypeptide(L)'
;MNPSIHLRIDSVIRALQEVVLPAVHADDRAVEQLQMSLAHLGVVRAHIDAAVPFERFELNGYEQLAVTLLEAAGRDRVAPDPQVDDARRELADILRAHHTLDPAGVRERSAELGWAIEKIVAASADHEDDDFRSAVMAELLRSERLRVDANRAMFLGMGWEPGDDLPDIASIVGTSAEGITVDGLDVVAQPVEAQ
;
A
#
# COMPACT_ATOMS: atom_id res chain seq x y z
N MET A 1 -2.11 13.53 -30.71
CA MET A 1 -2.89 13.36 -29.45
C MET A 1 -2.88 11.88 -29.11
N ASN A 2 -2.33 11.49 -27.97
CA ASN A 2 -2.41 10.11 -27.49
C ASN A 2 -3.79 9.94 -26.81
N PRO A 3 -4.64 8.97 -27.19
CA PRO A 3 -5.92 8.75 -26.52
C PRO A 3 -5.73 8.48 -25.03
N SER A 4 -6.71 8.90 -24.21
CA SER A 4 -6.68 8.62 -22.77
C SER A 4 -6.64 7.12 -22.50
N ILE A 5 -6.10 6.73 -21.36
CA ILE A 5 -6.02 5.31 -21.00
C ILE A 5 -7.42 4.70 -20.87
N HIS A 6 -8.38 5.46 -20.31
CA HIS A 6 -9.81 5.11 -20.29
C HIS A 6 -10.35 4.72 -21.67
N LEU A 7 -10.14 5.57 -22.67
CA LEU A 7 -10.62 5.30 -24.03
C LEU A 7 -9.95 4.07 -24.65
N ARG A 8 -8.65 3.86 -24.36
CA ARG A 8 -7.92 2.67 -24.82
C ARG A 8 -8.47 1.40 -24.20
N ILE A 9 -8.74 1.38 -22.89
CA ILE A 9 -9.34 0.23 -22.20
C ILE A 9 -10.75 -0.04 -22.74
N ASP A 10 -11.59 1.00 -22.86
CA ASP A 10 -12.96 0.88 -23.36
C ASP A 10 -12.99 0.33 -24.80
N SER A 11 -12.05 0.76 -25.65
CA SER A 11 -11.93 0.24 -27.00
C SER A 11 -11.54 -1.24 -27.02
N VAL A 12 -10.66 -1.69 -26.12
CA VAL A 12 -10.26 -3.10 -26.01
C VAL A 12 -11.43 -3.93 -25.51
N ILE A 13 -12.11 -3.50 -24.44
CA ILE A 13 -13.30 -4.18 -23.91
C ILE A 13 -14.36 -4.34 -25.01
N ARG A 14 -14.65 -3.27 -25.77
CA ARG A 14 -15.60 -3.32 -26.88
C ARG A 14 -15.19 -4.30 -27.97
N ALA A 15 -13.93 -4.27 -28.41
CA ALA A 15 -13.44 -5.20 -29.42
C ALA A 15 -13.55 -6.66 -28.96
N LEU A 16 -13.21 -6.92 -27.70
CA LEU A 16 -13.33 -8.26 -27.10
C LEU A 16 -14.80 -8.71 -27.00
N GLN A 17 -15.72 -7.83 -26.60
CA GLN A 17 -17.14 -8.16 -26.43
C GLN A 17 -17.92 -8.28 -27.75
N GLU A 18 -17.70 -7.36 -28.69
CA GLU A 18 -18.52 -7.24 -29.90
C GLU A 18 -17.95 -8.03 -31.08
N VAL A 19 -16.63 -8.28 -31.10
CA VAL A 19 -15.96 -8.94 -32.23
C VAL A 19 -15.41 -10.30 -31.83
N VAL A 20 -14.60 -10.37 -30.77
CA VAL A 20 -13.90 -11.61 -30.41
C VAL A 20 -14.84 -12.62 -29.78
N LEU A 21 -15.60 -12.23 -28.75
CA LEU A 21 -16.50 -13.14 -28.03
C LEU A 21 -17.51 -13.84 -28.95
N PRO A 22 -18.18 -13.15 -29.90
CA PRO A 22 -19.07 -13.82 -30.85
C PRO A 22 -18.32 -14.73 -31.83
N ALA A 23 -17.05 -14.48 -32.12
CA ALA A 23 -16.26 -15.30 -33.05
C ALA A 23 -15.66 -16.55 -32.39
N VAL A 24 -15.55 -16.58 -31.06
CA VAL A 24 -15.10 -17.75 -30.28
C VAL A 24 -16.29 -18.71 -30.14
N HIS A 25 -16.58 -19.45 -31.21
CA HIS A 25 -17.58 -20.52 -31.17
C HIS A 25 -16.93 -21.87 -30.82
N ALA A 26 -17.59 -22.62 -29.92
CA ALA A 26 -17.37 -24.04 -29.62
C ALA A 26 -16.24 -24.44 -28.65
N ASP A 27 -15.55 -23.50 -28.00
CA ASP A 27 -14.64 -23.82 -26.90
C ASP A 27 -15.06 -23.07 -25.62
N ASP A 28 -15.73 -23.80 -24.71
CA ASP A 28 -16.20 -23.27 -23.43
C ASP A 28 -15.06 -22.66 -22.60
N ARG A 29 -13.84 -23.20 -22.71
CA ARG A 29 -12.67 -22.65 -21.98
C ARG A 29 -12.24 -21.32 -22.57
N ALA A 30 -12.23 -21.20 -23.90
CA ALA A 30 -11.87 -19.94 -24.55
C ALA A 30 -12.88 -18.83 -24.20
N VAL A 31 -14.17 -19.17 -24.12
CA VAL A 31 -15.22 -18.25 -23.67
C VAL A 31 -15.00 -17.83 -22.21
N GLU A 32 -14.75 -18.79 -21.31
CA GLU A 32 -14.50 -18.52 -19.89
C GLU A 32 -13.28 -17.62 -19.68
N GLN A 33 -12.15 -17.92 -20.35
CA GLN A 33 -10.93 -17.10 -20.26
C GLN A 33 -11.13 -15.68 -20.82
N LEU A 34 -11.94 -15.53 -21.87
CA LEU A 34 -12.29 -14.22 -22.42
C LEU A 34 -13.18 -13.43 -21.45
N GLN A 35 -14.15 -14.06 -20.82
CA GLN A 35 -14.99 -13.45 -19.80
C GLN A 35 -14.17 -13.01 -18.58
N MET A 36 -13.24 -13.85 -18.14
CA MET A 36 -12.30 -13.51 -17.05
C MET A 36 -11.40 -12.33 -17.43
N SER A 37 -10.91 -12.28 -18.67
CA SER A 37 -10.12 -11.16 -19.18
C SER A 37 -10.93 -9.85 -19.21
N LEU A 38 -12.19 -9.92 -19.63
CA LEU A 38 -13.11 -8.77 -19.61
C LEU A 38 -13.38 -8.29 -18.18
N ALA A 39 -13.56 -9.21 -17.23
CA ALA A 39 -13.71 -8.87 -15.81
C ALA A 39 -12.47 -8.13 -15.29
N HIS A 40 -11.26 -8.66 -15.54
CA HIS A 40 -10.02 -7.99 -15.14
C HIS A 40 -9.82 -6.62 -15.79
N LEU A 41 -10.20 -6.43 -17.06
CA LEU A 41 -10.16 -5.12 -17.70
C LEU A 41 -11.16 -4.14 -17.05
N GLY A 42 -12.34 -4.62 -16.64
CA GLY A 42 -13.30 -3.84 -15.86
C GLY A 42 -12.72 -3.41 -14.51
N VAL A 43 -12.01 -4.31 -13.83
CA VAL A 43 -11.28 -4.02 -12.57
C VAL A 43 -10.22 -2.94 -12.78
N VAL A 44 -9.33 -3.11 -13.77
CA VAL A 44 -8.28 -2.13 -14.07
C VAL A 44 -8.88 -0.77 -14.38
N ARG A 45 -9.97 -0.73 -15.15
CA ARG A 45 -10.69 0.50 -15.47
C ARG A 45 -11.24 1.18 -14.21
N ALA A 46 -11.81 0.43 -13.28
CA ALA A 46 -12.37 0.96 -12.05
C ALA A 46 -11.29 1.51 -11.10
N HIS A 47 -10.07 0.96 -11.17
CA HIS A 47 -8.98 1.30 -10.25
C HIS A 47 -8.00 2.35 -10.76
N ILE A 48 -7.95 2.60 -12.07
CA ILE A 48 -6.85 3.36 -12.67
C ILE A 48 -6.66 4.76 -12.06
N ASP A 49 -7.75 5.46 -11.74
CA ASP A 49 -7.69 6.81 -11.17
C ASP A 49 -7.37 6.79 -9.66
N ALA A 50 -7.70 5.68 -8.97
CA ALA A 50 -7.43 5.50 -7.56
C ALA A 50 -6.04 4.90 -7.28
N ALA A 51 -5.39 4.28 -8.27
CA ALA A 51 -4.14 3.54 -8.09
C ALA A 51 -3.01 4.39 -7.50
N VAL A 52 -2.74 5.57 -8.08
CA VAL A 52 -1.65 6.45 -7.60
C VAL A 52 -1.95 7.02 -6.21
N PRO A 53 -3.14 7.58 -5.95
CA PRO A 53 -3.53 7.99 -4.60
C PRO A 53 -3.41 6.85 -3.58
N PHE A 54 -3.81 5.63 -3.94
CA PHE A 54 -3.73 4.46 -3.07
C PHE A 54 -2.28 4.04 -2.79
N GLU A 55 -1.40 4.01 -3.80
CA GLU A 55 0.03 3.73 -3.61
C GLU A 55 0.69 4.75 -2.66
N ARG A 56 0.31 6.03 -2.75
CA ARG A 56 0.80 7.07 -1.84
C ARG A 56 0.26 6.91 -0.42
N PHE A 57 -1.00 6.49 -0.28
CA PHE A 57 -1.60 6.13 1.00
C PHE A 57 -0.83 4.99 1.67
N GLU A 58 -0.53 3.91 0.94
CA GLU A 58 0.25 2.78 1.45
C GLU A 58 1.65 3.22 1.89
N LEU A 59 2.34 4.02 1.07
CA LEU A 59 3.64 4.59 1.42
C LEU A 59 3.58 5.40 2.72
N ASN A 60 2.59 6.29 2.84
CA ASN A 60 2.41 7.07 4.06
C ASN A 60 2.24 6.14 5.26
N GLY A 61 1.40 5.10 5.16
CA GLY A 61 1.25 4.09 6.20
C GLY A 61 2.56 3.41 6.61
N TYR A 62 3.43 3.07 5.65
CA TYR A 62 4.77 2.55 5.94
C TYR A 62 5.65 3.58 6.66
N GLU A 63 5.63 4.84 6.27
CA GLU A 63 6.38 5.91 6.94
C GLU A 63 5.90 6.13 8.37
N GLN A 64 4.59 6.14 8.61
CA GLN A 64 4.03 6.24 9.96
C GLN A 64 4.44 5.04 10.82
N LEU A 65 4.31 3.82 10.29
CA LEU A 65 4.73 2.61 10.99
C LEU A 65 6.22 2.66 11.32
N ALA A 66 7.07 3.01 10.35
CA ALA A 66 8.51 3.16 10.54
C ALA A 66 8.84 4.11 11.70
N VAL A 67 8.20 5.28 11.72
CA VAL A 67 8.35 6.26 12.81
C VAL A 67 7.98 5.66 14.17
N THR A 68 6.80 5.04 14.29
CA THR A 68 6.36 4.45 15.57
C THR A 68 7.26 3.30 16.04
N LEU A 69 7.81 2.53 15.11
CA LEU A 69 8.76 1.45 15.42
C LEU A 69 10.13 1.99 15.86
N LEU A 70 10.60 3.09 15.25
CA LEU A 70 11.82 3.77 15.71
C LEU A 70 11.66 4.29 17.14
N GLU A 71 10.50 4.87 17.48
CA GLU A 71 10.19 5.28 18.85
C GLU A 71 10.16 4.10 19.81
N ALA A 72 9.48 3.01 19.45
CA ALA A 72 9.40 1.80 20.27
C ALA A 72 10.79 1.19 20.52
N ALA A 73 11.65 1.13 19.49
CA ALA A 73 13.03 0.68 19.58
C ALA A 73 13.98 1.68 20.25
N GLY A 74 13.54 2.93 20.45
CA GLY A 74 14.28 4.00 21.11
C GLY A 74 14.06 4.09 22.62
N ARG A 75 13.00 3.47 23.15
CA ARG A 75 12.68 3.45 24.59
C ARG A 75 13.76 2.73 25.39
N ASP A 76 13.79 2.98 26.70
CA ASP A 76 14.71 2.34 27.65
C ASP A 76 14.54 0.81 27.64
N ARG A 77 15.26 0.15 26.72
CA ARG A 77 15.36 -1.31 26.64
C ARG A 77 16.14 -1.82 27.84
N VAL A 78 15.79 -3.02 28.30
CA VAL A 78 16.48 -3.69 29.41
C VAL A 78 17.98 -3.89 29.11
N ALA A 79 18.34 -4.10 27.85
CA ALA A 79 19.73 -4.24 27.40
C ALA A 79 19.94 -3.67 25.99
N PRO A 80 21.15 -3.20 25.65
CA PRO A 80 21.52 -2.88 24.28
C PRO A 80 21.60 -4.16 23.43
N ASP A 81 20.96 -4.13 22.27
CA ASP A 81 21.01 -5.21 21.28
C ASP A 81 21.53 -4.65 19.94
N PRO A 82 22.70 -5.12 19.47
CA PRO A 82 23.30 -4.69 18.21
C PRO A 82 22.41 -4.91 16.99
N GLN A 83 21.63 -5.99 16.94
CA GLN A 83 20.76 -6.29 15.79
C GLN A 83 19.62 -5.28 15.71
N VAL A 84 18.99 -4.96 16.84
CA VAL A 84 17.96 -3.92 16.92
C VAL A 84 18.55 -2.55 16.60
N ASP A 85 19.75 -2.23 17.11
CA ASP A 85 20.40 -0.95 16.86
C ASP A 85 20.77 -0.74 15.38
N ASP A 86 21.25 -1.80 14.72
CA ASP A 86 21.57 -1.77 13.30
C ASP A 86 20.31 -1.66 12.43
N ALA A 87 19.26 -2.44 12.74
CA ALA A 87 17.97 -2.34 12.04
C ALA A 87 17.34 -0.95 12.22
N ARG A 88 17.46 -0.37 13.43
CA ARG A 88 16.96 0.99 13.72
C ARG A 88 17.72 2.05 12.93
N ARG A 89 19.04 1.91 12.82
CA ARG A 89 19.87 2.83 12.03
C ARG A 89 19.49 2.77 10.56
N GLU A 90 19.36 1.56 10.00
CA GLU A 90 18.96 1.35 8.61
C GLU A 90 17.58 1.96 8.32
N LEU A 91 16.58 1.67 9.17
CA LEU A 91 15.24 2.22 9.01
C LEU A 91 15.23 3.76 9.08
N ALA A 92 15.99 4.35 10.00
CA ALA A 92 16.11 5.80 10.11
C ALA A 92 16.82 6.43 8.91
N ASP A 93 17.85 5.78 8.37
CA ASP A 93 18.58 6.25 7.19
C ASP A 93 17.71 6.19 5.94
N ILE A 94 16.95 5.10 5.77
CA ILE A 94 15.93 4.99 4.73
C ILE A 94 14.95 6.14 4.92
N LEU A 95 14.30 6.29 6.08
CA LEU A 95 13.29 7.33 6.34
C LEU A 95 13.78 8.75 5.99
N ARG A 96 15.05 9.08 6.25
CA ARG A 96 15.65 10.38 5.91
C ARG A 96 16.02 10.56 4.43
N ALA A 97 16.21 9.47 3.70
CA ALA A 97 16.60 9.53 2.30
C ALA A 97 15.51 10.20 1.45
N HIS A 98 15.95 11.08 0.54
CA HIS A 98 15.06 11.71 -0.43
C HIS A 98 14.55 10.65 -1.42
N HIS A 99 13.26 10.71 -1.74
CA HIS A 99 12.62 9.85 -2.73
C HIS A 99 11.73 10.67 -3.68
N THR A 100 11.36 10.09 -4.82
CA THR A 100 10.43 10.73 -5.76
C THR A 100 9.00 10.28 -5.50
N LEU A 101 8.04 11.17 -5.78
CA LEU A 101 6.60 10.92 -5.60
C LEU A 101 5.90 10.50 -6.90
N ASP A 102 6.67 10.14 -7.91
CA ASP A 102 6.15 9.45 -9.08
C ASP A 102 5.85 7.97 -8.74
N PRO A 103 4.99 7.28 -9.52
CA PRO A 103 4.55 5.92 -9.16
C PRO A 103 5.69 4.90 -9.02
N ALA A 104 6.79 5.04 -9.75
CA ALA A 104 7.91 4.12 -9.62
C ALA A 104 8.66 4.37 -8.30
N GLY A 105 8.93 5.65 -7.98
CA GLY A 105 9.57 6.05 -6.73
C GLY A 105 8.77 5.65 -5.49
N VAL A 106 7.44 5.82 -5.53
CA VAL A 106 6.56 5.41 -4.41
C VAL A 106 6.63 3.91 -4.15
N ARG A 107 6.66 3.08 -5.20
CA ARG A 107 6.75 1.61 -5.06
C ARG A 107 8.11 1.15 -4.56
N GLU A 108 9.18 1.70 -5.12
CA GLU A 108 10.55 1.41 -4.68
C GLU A 108 10.69 1.76 -3.20
N ARG A 109 10.24 2.94 -2.82
CA ARG A 109 10.28 3.43 -1.45
C ARG A 109 9.47 2.57 -0.49
N SER A 110 8.25 2.18 -0.87
CA SER A 110 7.40 1.30 -0.06
C SER A 110 8.08 -0.06 0.18
N ALA A 111 8.74 -0.59 -0.85
CA ALA A 111 9.49 -1.84 -0.72
C ALA A 111 10.70 -1.70 0.22
N GLU A 112 11.49 -0.63 0.09
CA GLU A 112 12.62 -0.34 1.00
C GLU A 112 12.18 -0.25 2.47
N LEU A 113 11.12 0.51 2.73
CA LEU A 113 10.55 0.64 4.08
C LEU A 113 10.02 -0.71 4.59
N GLY A 114 9.31 -1.47 3.75
CA GLY A 114 8.81 -2.80 4.10
C GLY A 114 9.93 -3.74 4.56
N TRP A 115 11.02 -3.82 3.81
CA TRP A 115 12.19 -4.63 4.18
C TRP A 115 12.85 -4.17 5.49
N ALA A 116 12.98 -2.86 5.68
CA ALA A 116 13.58 -2.32 6.90
C ALA A 116 12.69 -2.52 8.14
N ILE A 117 11.38 -2.41 7.99
CA ILE A 117 10.39 -2.74 9.03
C ILE A 117 10.47 -4.22 9.38
N GLU A 118 10.54 -5.11 8.39
CA GLU A 118 10.69 -6.55 8.64
C GLU A 118 11.93 -6.87 9.48
N LYS A 119 13.05 -6.17 9.25
CA LYS A 119 14.27 -6.32 10.07
C LYS A 119 14.05 -5.92 11.52
N ILE A 120 13.32 -4.83 11.80
CA ILE A 120 12.96 -4.44 13.18
C ILE A 120 12.09 -5.51 13.81
N VAL A 121 11.07 -5.99 13.10
CA VAL A 121 10.16 -7.03 13.60
C VAL A 121 10.93 -8.31 13.91
N ALA A 122 11.79 -8.77 13.01
CA ALA A 122 12.65 -9.94 13.22
C ALA A 122 13.58 -9.76 14.44
N ALA A 123 14.29 -8.62 14.54
CA ALA A 123 15.16 -8.33 15.67
C ALA A 123 14.38 -8.26 17.00
N SER A 124 13.13 -7.77 16.98
CA SER A 124 12.28 -7.74 18.17
C SER A 124 11.81 -9.13 18.62
N ALA A 125 11.69 -10.08 17.71
CA ALA A 125 11.29 -11.45 18.03
C ALA A 125 12.38 -12.20 18.82
N ASP A 126 13.65 -11.95 18.49
CA ASP A 126 14.82 -12.56 19.13
C ASP A 126 15.27 -11.83 20.41
N HIS A 127 14.72 -10.64 20.68
CA HIS A 127 15.07 -9.82 21.84
C HIS A 127 14.49 -10.38 23.16
N GLU A 128 15.25 -10.27 24.25
CA GLU A 128 14.87 -10.75 25.59
C GLU A 128 13.83 -9.86 26.31
N ASP A 129 13.41 -8.75 25.69
CA ASP A 129 12.54 -7.74 26.29
C ASP A 129 11.11 -7.94 25.77
N ASP A 130 10.29 -8.59 26.60
CA ASP A 130 8.90 -8.91 26.28
C ASP A 130 8.04 -7.65 26.06
N ASP A 131 8.35 -6.55 26.74
CA ASP A 131 7.61 -5.29 26.61
C ASP A 131 7.93 -4.63 25.26
N PHE A 132 9.21 -4.62 24.86
CA PHE A 132 9.61 -4.16 23.53
C PHE A 132 8.95 -4.98 22.42
N ARG A 133 9.02 -6.32 22.50
CA ARG A 133 8.40 -7.20 21.50
C ARG A 133 6.89 -6.99 21.42
N SER A 134 6.22 -6.84 22.56
CA SER A 134 4.78 -6.58 22.62
C SER A 134 4.41 -5.22 22.02
N ALA A 135 5.23 -4.18 22.26
CA ALA A 135 5.04 -2.87 21.67
C ALA A 135 5.16 -2.89 20.15
N VAL A 136 6.20 -3.54 19.60
CA VAL A 136 6.39 -3.69 18.14
C VAL A 136 5.20 -4.41 17.51
N MET A 137 4.75 -5.52 18.11
CA MET A 137 3.61 -6.28 17.58
C MET A 137 2.30 -5.47 17.63
N ALA A 138 2.08 -4.70 18.71
CA ALA A 138 0.90 -3.86 18.83
C ALA A 138 0.83 -2.78 17.73
N GLU A 139 1.96 -2.13 17.43
CA GLU A 139 2.01 -1.12 16.36
C GLU A 139 1.81 -1.73 14.98
N LEU A 140 2.41 -2.91 14.71
CA LEU A 140 2.21 -3.64 13.45
C LEU A 140 0.74 -4.02 13.23
N LEU A 141 0.08 -4.58 14.25
CA LEU A 141 -1.33 -4.95 14.15
C LEU A 141 -2.24 -3.73 13.99
N ARG A 142 -1.90 -2.61 14.63
CA ARG A 142 -2.63 -1.34 14.48
C ARG A 142 -2.50 -0.80 13.06
N SER A 143 -1.31 -0.80 12.47
CA SER A 143 -1.11 -0.32 11.09
C SER A 143 -1.76 -1.22 10.04
N GLU A 144 -1.69 -2.55 10.22
CA GLU A 144 -2.27 -3.50 9.27
C GLU A 144 -3.80 -3.41 9.21
N ARG A 145 -4.47 -3.08 10.33
CA ARG A 145 -5.93 -2.90 10.33
C ARG A 145 -6.38 -1.82 9.34
N LEU A 146 -5.69 -0.68 9.33
CA LEU A 146 -6.00 0.43 8.42
C LEU A 146 -5.75 0.04 6.96
N ARG A 147 -4.63 -0.64 6.67
CA ARG A 147 -4.30 -1.14 5.33
C ARG A 147 -5.31 -2.18 4.85
N VAL A 148 -5.72 -3.10 5.70
CA VAL A 148 -6.74 -4.10 5.37
C VAL A 148 -8.05 -3.41 5.02
N ASP A 149 -8.54 -2.46 5.83
CA ASP A 149 -9.79 -1.75 5.54
C ASP A 149 -9.71 -0.96 4.22
N ALA A 150 -8.56 -0.34 3.92
CA ALA A 150 -8.32 0.35 2.65
C ALA A 150 -8.33 -0.60 1.45
N ASN A 151 -7.65 -1.74 1.55
CA ASN A 151 -7.63 -2.76 0.49
C ASN A 151 -9.04 -3.30 0.25
N ARG A 152 -9.78 -3.64 1.31
CA ARG A 152 -11.15 -4.13 1.18
C ARG A 152 -12.06 -3.10 0.52
N ALA A 153 -11.96 -1.82 0.90
CA ALA A 153 -12.72 -0.75 0.27
C ALA A 153 -12.40 -0.61 -1.24
N MET A 154 -11.13 -0.80 -1.62
CA MET A 154 -10.69 -0.78 -3.02
C MET A 154 -11.36 -1.90 -3.85
N PHE A 155 -11.58 -3.09 -3.27
CA PHE A 155 -12.15 -4.24 -3.97
C PHE A 155 -13.67 -4.44 -3.76
N LEU A 156 -14.32 -3.60 -2.94
CA LEU A 156 -15.74 -3.78 -2.58
C LEU A 156 -16.67 -3.81 -3.80
N GLY A 157 -16.47 -2.91 -4.77
CA GLY A 157 -17.28 -2.82 -5.99
C GLY A 157 -17.19 -4.06 -6.91
N MET A 158 -16.28 -5.01 -6.63
CA MET A 158 -16.07 -6.22 -7.43
C MET A 158 -16.81 -7.43 -6.87
N GLY A 159 -17.44 -7.31 -5.70
CA GLY A 159 -18.13 -8.43 -5.04
C GLY A 159 -17.19 -9.49 -4.45
N TRP A 160 -15.92 -9.15 -4.25
CA TRP A 160 -14.93 -10.04 -3.59
C TRP A 160 -14.95 -9.89 -2.06
N GLU A 161 -15.40 -8.74 -1.57
CA GLU A 161 -15.42 -8.41 -0.16
C GLU A 161 -16.83 -8.58 0.44
N PRO A 162 -16.96 -9.20 1.63
CA PRO A 162 -18.22 -9.24 2.33
C PRO A 162 -18.48 -7.92 3.08
N GLY A 163 -19.73 -7.43 3.02
CA GLY A 163 -20.28 -6.38 3.90
C GLY A 163 -20.30 -4.98 3.30
N ASP A 164 -21.33 -4.20 3.66
CA ASP A 164 -21.59 -2.83 3.17
C ASP A 164 -21.01 -1.74 4.10
N ASP A 165 -20.31 -2.13 5.17
CA ASP A 165 -19.89 -1.24 6.27
C ASP A 165 -18.49 -0.63 6.07
N LEU A 166 -17.91 -0.74 4.89
CA LEU A 166 -16.58 -0.19 4.61
C LEU A 166 -16.67 1.30 4.25
N PRO A 167 -15.72 2.13 4.72
CA PRO A 167 -15.64 3.51 4.29
C PRO A 167 -15.36 3.61 2.79
N ASP A 168 -15.81 4.69 2.18
CA ASP A 168 -15.48 4.99 0.79
C ASP A 168 -13.96 5.17 0.61
N ILE A 169 -13.40 4.61 -0.47
CA ILE A 169 -11.96 4.59 -0.71
C ILE A 169 -11.38 6.01 -0.84
N ALA A 170 -12.14 6.95 -1.42
CA ALA A 170 -11.70 8.34 -1.51
C ALA A 170 -11.61 9.00 -0.13
N SER A 171 -12.46 8.59 0.82
CA SER A 171 -12.40 9.05 2.21
C SER A 171 -11.15 8.52 2.92
N ILE A 172 -10.79 7.25 2.70
CA ILE A 172 -9.60 6.63 3.30
C ILE A 172 -8.31 7.26 2.74
N VAL A 173 -8.21 7.34 1.42
CA VAL A 173 -7.02 7.85 0.73
C VAL A 173 -6.84 9.37 0.95
N GLY A 174 -7.94 10.12 1.03
CA GLY A 174 -7.91 11.57 1.27
C GLY A 174 -7.45 12.00 2.67
N THR A 175 -7.50 11.10 3.67
CA THR A 175 -7.21 11.43 5.08
C THR A 175 -5.70 11.39 5.40
N SER A 176 -4.86 10.77 4.56
CA SER A 176 -3.42 10.59 4.84
C SER A 176 -2.54 11.83 4.60
N ALA A 177 -3.12 13.01 4.41
CA ALA A 177 -2.39 14.25 4.12
C ALA A 177 -1.90 15.01 5.37
N GLU A 178 -2.18 14.55 6.59
CA GLU A 178 -1.71 15.22 7.81
C GLU A 178 -0.29 14.75 8.18
N GLY A 179 0.67 15.69 8.20
CA GLY A 179 2.08 15.41 8.45
C GLY A 179 2.38 14.94 9.86
N ILE A 180 3.30 13.98 9.98
CA ILE A 180 3.80 13.45 11.24
C ILE A 180 5.20 13.99 11.51
N THR A 181 5.42 14.51 12.71
CA THR A 181 6.73 14.97 13.21
C THR A 181 7.15 14.11 14.39
N VAL A 182 8.37 13.57 14.36
CA VAL A 182 8.96 12.83 15.50
C VAL A 182 10.43 13.23 15.68
N ASP A 183 10.80 13.69 16.89
CA ASP A 183 12.18 13.99 17.31
C ASP A 183 13.06 14.73 16.27
N GLY A 184 12.51 15.79 15.67
CA GLY A 184 13.24 16.61 14.68
C GLY A 184 13.39 15.96 13.30
N LEU A 185 12.75 14.81 13.06
CA LEU A 185 12.42 14.33 11.72
C LEU A 185 11.11 14.98 11.27
N ASP A 186 11.22 16.03 10.47
CA ASP A 186 10.12 16.47 9.62
C ASP A 186 9.94 15.41 8.53
N VAL A 187 9.09 14.41 8.77
CA VAL A 187 8.56 13.60 7.66
C VAL A 187 7.57 14.50 6.95
N VAL A 188 8.06 15.17 5.90
CA VAL A 188 7.27 16.13 5.14
C VAL A 188 6.12 15.37 4.47
N ALA A 189 4.94 15.37 5.09
CA ALA A 189 3.71 15.14 4.32
C ALA A 189 3.54 16.36 3.43
N GLN A 190 3.97 16.24 2.17
CA GLN A 190 3.55 17.20 1.18
C GLN A 190 2.09 16.93 0.85
N PRO A 191 1.22 17.97 0.90
CA PRO A 191 -0.19 17.79 0.59
C PRO A 191 -0.31 17.17 -0.80
N VAL A 192 -1.24 16.22 -0.94
CA VAL A 192 -1.65 15.71 -2.24
C VAL A 192 -2.37 16.86 -2.95
N GLU A 193 -1.62 17.69 -3.68
CA GLU A 193 -2.22 18.66 -4.58
C GLU A 193 -3.00 17.87 -5.64
N ALA A 194 -4.32 18.01 -5.64
CA ALA A 194 -5.18 17.49 -6.69
C ALA A 194 -4.82 18.22 -8.00
N GLN A 195 -4.10 17.54 -8.88
CA GLN A 195 -3.87 17.98 -10.26
C GLN A 195 -5.00 17.50 -11.17
#